data_AF-R0KP49-F1
#
_entry.id   AF-R0KP49-F1
#
_cell.length_a   1.000
_cell.length_b   1.000
_cell.length_c   1.000
_cell.angle_alpha   90.00
_cell.angle_beta   90.00
_cell.angle_gamma   90.00
#
_symmetry.space_group_name_H-M   'P 1'
#
loop_
_entity.id
_entity.type
_entity.pdbx_description
1 polymer ?
#
loop_
_entity_poly.entity_id
_entity_poly.type
_entity_poly.pdbx_seq_one_letter_code
_entity_poly.pdbx_strand_id
1 'polypeptide(L)'
;MKFTLSVDDQIDTLISLLELSFKKPNVTYKILKPINMQFYTFLQSLGLLIITKESPDSDDNLTLTFNDLFWDIFLSLKTNTSSFIMIETNFKLYAYTNSDYEISIIKLFSEIQLELPNLVKAMITEESVNNAFEKGVTSSQIIHFLTSSFYKGELPVTISNQIKIWEAKRNRIQTHFGYLYSNFLNLIDFQKVHKFCLEKNCIIDKDIEKRVLIIKPEFNEIVKKYVETILKQP
;
A
#
# COMPACT_ATOMS: atom_id res chain seq x y z
N MET A 1 32.68 -10.14 -0.77
CA MET A 1 33.95 -9.39 -0.62
C MET A 1 34.10 -9.07 0.86
N LYS A 2 34.88 -9.85 1.62
CA LYS A 2 35.16 -9.53 3.03
C LYS A 2 36.29 -8.51 3.04
N PHE A 3 36.00 -7.27 3.43
CA PHE A 3 37.02 -6.28 3.76
C PHE A 3 37.63 -6.66 5.11
N THR A 4 38.50 -7.67 5.16
CA THR A 4 39.45 -7.80 6.27
C THR A 4 40.65 -6.91 5.95
N LEU A 5 40.43 -5.61 6.02
CA LEU A 5 41.47 -4.60 5.84
C LEU A 5 42.35 -4.59 7.09
N SER A 6 43.67 -4.61 6.91
CA SER A 6 44.60 -4.27 8.00
C SER A 6 44.26 -2.87 8.54
N VAL A 7 44.64 -2.56 9.78
CA VAL A 7 44.44 -1.21 10.34
C VAL A 7 45.08 -0.15 9.43
N ASP A 8 46.25 -0.46 8.86
CA ASP A 8 46.95 0.41 7.92
C ASP A 8 46.15 0.61 6.62
N ASP A 9 45.55 -0.46 6.08
CA ASP A 9 44.72 -0.34 4.88
C ASP A 9 43.46 0.51 5.14
N GLN A 10 42.88 0.44 6.35
CA GLN A 10 41.75 1.28 6.74
C GLN A 10 42.14 2.76 6.80
N ILE A 11 43.33 3.06 7.34
CA ILE A 11 43.89 4.42 7.36
C ILE A 11 44.07 4.92 5.93
N ASP A 12 44.66 4.12 5.05
CA ASP A 12 44.86 4.47 3.64
C ASP A 12 43.53 4.69 2.91
N THR A 13 42.49 3.90 3.19
CA THR A 13 41.15 4.13 2.62
C THR A 13 40.54 5.45 3.07
N LEU A 14 40.72 5.83 4.34
CA LEU A 14 40.16 7.06 4.89
C LEU A 14 40.89 8.28 4.34
N ILE A 15 42.22 8.22 4.23
CA ILE A 15 43.04 9.25 3.59
C ILE A 15 42.62 9.38 2.11
N SER A 16 42.45 8.27 1.40
CA SER A 16 41.97 8.27 0.01
C SER A 16 40.59 8.91 -0.10
N LEU A 17 39.63 8.56 0.77
CA LEU A 17 38.29 9.13 0.79
C LEU A 17 38.31 10.64 1.07
N LEU A 18 39.14 11.08 2.02
CA LEU A 18 39.32 12.49 2.33
C LEU A 18 39.91 13.24 1.13
N GLU A 19 40.92 12.70 0.47
CA GLU A 19 41.51 13.30 -0.73
C GLU A 19 40.47 13.44 -1.86
N LEU A 20 39.64 12.42 -2.06
CA LEU A 20 38.56 12.45 -3.06
C LEU A 20 37.50 13.51 -2.73
N SER A 21 37.22 13.79 -1.45
CA SER A 21 36.22 14.79 -1.05
C SER A 21 36.55 16.22 -1.48
N PHE A 22 37.84 16.54 -1.67
CA PHE A 22 38.30 17.86 -2.09
C PHE A 22 38.38 18.04 -3.62
N LYS A 23 38.20 16.97 -4.42
CA LYS A 23 38.42 16.98 -5.87
C LYS A 23 37.14 17.25 -6.65
N LYS A 24 37.13 18.30 -7.49
CA LYS A 24 36.04 18.74 -8.38
C LYS A 24 35.67 17.73 -9.48
N PRO A 25 34.41 17.71 -9.96
CA PRO A 25 33.97 16.81 -11.03
C PRO A 25 34.61 17.21 -12.36
N ASN A 26 34.70 16.26 -13.29
CA ASN A 26 35.17 16.49 -14.67
C ASN A 26 36.59 17.09 -14.79
N VAL A 27 37.39 16.99 -13.72
CA VAL A 27 38.80 17.35 -13.71
C VAL A 27 39.62 16.06 -13.59
N THR A 28 40.68 15.96 -14.38
CA THR A 28 41.61 14.84 -14.32
C THR A 28 42.67 15.10 -13.24
N TYR A 29 42.81 14.17 -12.31
CA TYR A 29 43.81 14.24 -11.24
C TYR A 29 44.84 13.13 -11.38
N LYS A 30 46.11 13.45 -11.14
CA LYS A 30 47.15 12.43 -11.00
C LYS A 30 47.07 11.80 -9.60
N ILE A 31 47.15 10.49 -9.55
CA ILE A 31 47.20 9.69 -8.32
C ILE A 31 48.63 9.76 -7.75
N LEU A 32 48.79 10.23 -6.51
CA LEU A 32 50.07 10.19 -5.79
C LEU A 32 50.05 9.01 -4.80
N LYS A 33 51.01 8.08 -4.91
CA LYS A 33 51.14 6.89 -4.03
C LYS A 33 51.46 7.30 -2.58
N PRO A 34 51.12 6.49 -1.55
CA PRO A 34 50.55 5.14 -1.61
C PRO A 34 49.03 5.15 -1.54
N ILE A 35 48.39 4.42 -2.45
CA ILE A 35 46.94 4.40 -2.59
C ILE A 35 46.42 2.98 -2.53
N ASN A 36 45.35 2.79 -1.76
CA ASN A 36 44.64 1.52 -1.70
C ASN A 36 43.88 1.29 -3.02
N MET A 37 44.54 0.62 -3.97
CA MET A 37 43.97 0.31 -5.29
C MET A 37 42.67 -0.51 -5.20
N GLN A 38 42.46 -1.31 -4.14
CA GLN A 38 41.22 -2.08 -3.96
C GLN A 38 40.01 -1.14 -3.76
N PHE A 39 40.22 -0.03 -3.06
CA PHE A 39 39.18 0.97 -2.85
C PHE A 39 38.83 1.72 -4.14
N TYR A 40 39.83 2.14 -4.92
CA TYR A 40 39.60 2.85 -6.18
C TYR A 40 38.94 1.96 -7.24
N THR A 41 39.36 0.70 -7.33
CA THR A 41 38.70 -0.29 -8.20
C THR A 41 37.27 -0.58 -7.78
N PHE A 42 36.97 -0.59 -6.48
CA PHE A 42 35.59 -0.65 -5.98
C PHE A 42 34.77 0.57 -6.40
N LEU A 43 35.28 1.80 -6.23
CA LEU A 43 34.61 3.02 -6.67
C LEU A 43 34.40 3.05 -8.19
N GLN A 44 35.35 2.52 -8.96
CA GLN A 44 35.20 2.33 -10.40
C GLN A 44 34.11 1.32 -10.74
N SER A 45 34.01 0.21 -10.00
CA SER A 45 32.94 -0.78 -10.20
C SER A 45 31.54 -0.21 -9.90
N LEU A 46 31.45 0.78 -9.00
CA LEU A 46 30.24 1.54 -8.72
C LEU A 46 29.94 2.62 -9.77
N GLY A 47 30.83 2.84 -10.74
CA GLY A 47 30.67 3.87 -11.79
C GLY A 47 30.91 5.30 -11.30
N LEU A 48 31.53 5.47 -10.13
CA LEU A 48 31.78 6.77 -9.52
C LEU A 48 33.05 7.45 -10.05
N LEU A 49 34.06 6.62 -10.35
CA LEU A 49 35.36 7.06 -10.83
C LEU A 49 35.74 6.33 -12.12
N ILE A 50 36.49 7.02 -12.97
CA ILE A 50 37.16 6.45 -14.12
C ILE A 50 38.66 6.56 -13.88
N ILE A 51 39.35 5.41 -13.89
CA ILE A 51 40.79 5.33 -13.76
C ILE A 51 41.36 5.05 -15.14
N THR A 52 42.16 5.97 -15.67
CA THR A 52 42.85 5.83 -16.94
C THR A 52 44.36 5.70 -16.73
N LYS A 53 44.98 4.75 -17.41
CA LYS A 53 46.45 4.66 -17.50
C LYS A 53 46.89 5.45 -18.73
N GLU A 54 47.77 6.43 -18.58
CA GLU A 54 48.29 7.23 -19.70
C GLU A 54 49.19 6.39 -20.63
N SER A 55 49.75 5.27 -20.16
CA SER A 55 50.51 4.32 -20.98
C SER A 55 50.42 2.90 -20.39
N PRO A 56 50.38 1.86 -21.24
CA PRO A 56 50.26 0.47 -20.78
C PRO A 56 51.49 -0.02 -20.01
N ASP A 57 52.68 0.55 -20.27
CA ASP A 57 53.96 0.05 -19.77
C ASP A 57 54.57 0.87 -18.61
N SER A 58 53.93 1.97 -18.18
CA SER A 58 54.42 2.79 -17.06
C SER A 58 53.42 2.76 -15.89
N ASP A 59 53.80 2.15 -14.78
CA ASP A 59 52.99 2.00 -13.56
C ASP A 59 52.85 3.30 -12.72
N ASP A 60 53.29 4.44 -13.25
CA ASP A 60 53.47 5.67 -12.46
C ASP A 60 52.54 6.84 -12.82
N ASN A 61 51.74 6.76 -13.88
CA ASN A 61 50.79 7.84 -14.24
C ASN A 61 49.36 7.33 -14.37
N LEU A 62 48.69 7.13 -13.23
CA LEU A 62 47.24 6.92 -13.18
C LEU A 62 46.53 8.27 -13.10
N THR A 63 45.55 8.48 -13.98
CA THR A 63 44.65 9.64 -13.96
C THR A 63 43.26 9.25 -13.48
N LEU A 64 42.67 10.07 -12.61
CA LEU A 64 41.34 9.92 -12.05
C LEU A 64 40.41 10.97 -12.64
N THR A 65 39.28 10.53 -13.15
CA THR A 65 38.17 11.40 -13.54
C THR A 65 36.92 11.01 -12.76
N PHE A 66 36.22 12.00 -12.23
CA PHE A 66 34.98 11.79 -11.47
C PHE A 66 33.78 11.86 -12.39
N ASN A 67 32.86 10.92 -12.21
CA ASN A 67 31.55 11.01 -12.83
C ASN A 67 30.65 11.98 -12.03
N ASP A 68 29.67 12.59 -12.69
CA ASP A 68 28.72 13.50 -12.04
C ASP A 68 27.95 12.80 -10.90
N LEU A 69 27.75 11.48 -11.01
CA LEU A 69 27.15 10.62 -9.98
C LEU A 69 27.89 10.67 -8.63
N PHE A 70 29.22 10.80 -8.64
CA PHE A 70 30.00 10.92 -7.40
C PHE A 70 29.61 12.17 -6.62
N TRP A 71 29.37 13.27 -7.34
CA TRP A 71 28.92 14.52 -6.74
C TRP A 71 27.47 14.43 -6.28
N ASP A 72 26.60 13.79 -7.05
CA ASP A 72 25.20 13.61 -6.68
C ASP A 72 25.02 12.76 -5.40
N ILE A 73 25.91 11.80 -5.15
CA ILE A 73 25.84 10.95 -3.95
C ILE A 73 26.47 11.63 -2.73
N PHE A 74 27.63 12.28 -2.88
CA PHE A 74 28.43 12.73 -1.74
C PHE A 74 28.32 14.23 -1.43
N LEU A 75 27.94 15.05 -2.41
CA LEU A 75 28.08 16.52 -2.33
C LEU A 75 26.77 17.25 -2.67
N SER A 76 25.86 16.61 -3.40
CA SER A 76 24.54 17.15 -3.67
C SER A 76 23.70 17.14 -2.40
N LEU A 77 23.55 18.34 -1.82
CA LEU A 77 22.55 18.65 -0.80
C LEU A 77 21.13 18.70 -1.36
N LYS A 78 20.90 18.32 -2.62
CA LYS A 78 19.54 18.20 -3.15
C LYS A 78 18.88 17.02 -2.45
N THR A 79 18.18 17.33 -1.36
CA THR A 79 17.13 16.48 -0.84
C THR A 79 16.22 16.17 -2.02
N ASN A 80 16.17 14.93 -2.49
CA ASN A 80 15.08 14.48 -3.34
C ASN A 80 13.82 14.62 -2.49
N THR A 81 13.14 15.76 -2.60
CA THR A 81 11.91 16.10 -1.88
C THR A 81 10.70 15.37 -2.45
N SER A 82 10.89 14.36 -3.29
CA SER A 82 9.81 13.51 -3.74
C SER A 82 9.43 12.60 -2.59
N SER A 83 8.37 12.95 -1.86
CA SER A 83 7.69 11.97 -1.02
C SER A 83 7.16 10.86 -1.92
N PHE A 84 7.37 9.62 -1.52
CA PHE A 84 6.83 8.49 -2.26
C PHE A 84 6.50 7.33 -1.34
N ILE A 85 5.49 6.58 -1.76
CA ILE A 85 5.04 5.37 -1.09
C ILE A 85 5.42 4.18 -1.97
N MET A 86 5.98 3.17 -1.33
CA MET A 86 6.23 1.86 -1.89
C MET A 86 5.41 0.83 -1.12
N ILE A 87 4.72 -0.05 -1.83
CA ILE A 87 3.92 -1.11 -1.22
C ILE A 87 4.31 -2.43 -1.86
N GLU A 88 4.61 -3.41 -1.00
CA GLU A 88 4.89 -4.79 -1.40
C GLU A 88 3.58 -5.59 -1.55
N THR A 89 3.63 -6.71 -2.28
CA THR A 89 2.48 -7.62 -2.46
C THR A 89 2.00 -8.29 -1.16
N ASN A 90 2.79 -8.22 -0.10
CA ASN A 90 2.46 -8.69 1.26
C ASN A 90 1.86 -7.59 2.16
N PHE A 91 1.40 -6.47 1.59
CA PHE A 91 0.77 -5.34 2.30
C PHE A 91 1.69 -4.54 3.22
N LYS A 92 3.01 -4.70 3.12
CA LYS A 92 3.97 -3.80 3.76
C LYS A 92 4.07 -2.50 2.96
N LEU A 93 3.87 -1.40 3.66
CA LEU A 93 3.95 -0.04 3.14
C LEU A 93 5.21 0.63 3.68
N TYR A 94 5.96 1.27 2.79
CA TYR A 94 7.11 2.10 3.11
C TYR A 94 6.87 3.47 2.52
N ALA A 95 6.68 4.48 3.35
CA ALA A 95 6.50 5.85 2.94
C ALA A 95 7.76 6.64 3.28
N TYR A 96 8.41 7.16 2.24
CA TYR A 96 9.46 8.16 2.40
C TYR A 96 8.80 9.52 2.42
N THR A 97 8.60 10.07 3.60
CA THR A 97 7.96 11.36 3.78
C THR A 97 8.41 12.00 5.08
N ASN A 98 8.49 13.32 5.06
CA ASN A 98 8.72 14.16 6.24
C ASN A 98 7.45 14.92 6.64
N SER A 99 6.33 14.67 5.95
CA SER A 99 5.06 15.35 6.17
C SER A 99 4.22 14.61 7.20
N ASP A 100 4.04 15.20 8.38
CA ASP A 100 3.17 14.66 9.43
C ASP A 100 1.74 14.41 8.95
N TYR A 101 1.29 15.17 7.94
CA TYR A 101 -0.01 14.99 7.30
C TYR A 101 -0.11 13.65 6.55
N GLU A 102 0.88 13.32 5.71
CA GLU A 102 0.90 12.05 4.98
C GLU A 102 1.00 10.87 5.97
N ILE A 103 1.81 11.02 7.01
CA ILE A 103 1.95 10.03 8.08
C ILE A 103 0.62 9.82 8.81
N SER A 104 -0.12 10.89 9.09
CA SER A 104 -1.44 10.83 9.73
C SER A 104 -2.48 10.12 8.87
N ILE A 105 -2.46 10.33 7.56
CA ILE A 105 -3.32 9.60 6.62
C ILE A 105 -2.95 8.11 6.60
N ILE A 106 -1.66 7.77 6.57
CA ILE A 106 -1.21 6.37 6.59
C ILE A 106 -1.66 5.68 7.89
N LYS A 107 -1.55 6.36 9.04
CA LYS A 107 -2.03 5.89 10.36
C LYS A 107 -3.54 5.60 10.39
N LEU A 108 -4.32 6.17 9.47
CA LEU A 108 -5.78 5.99 9.44
C LEU A 108 -6.18 4.58 8.99
N PHE A 109 -5.46 4.02 8.01
CA PHE A 109 -5.79 2.74 7.35
C PHE A 109 -4.72 1.66 7.48
N SER A 110 -3.62 1.93 8.19
CA SER A 110 -2.52 0.99 8.39
C SER A 110 -1.96 1.05 9.80
N GLU A 111 -1.30 -0.03 10.22
CA GLU A 111 -0.60 -0.13 11.49
C GLU A 111 0.88 0.26 11.30
N ILE A 112 1.33 1.29 12.01
CA ILE A 112 2.73 1.73 11.96
C ILE A 112 3.60 0.73 12.74
N GLN A 113 4.58 0.16 12.06
CA GLN A 113 5.58 -0.74 12.66
C GLN A 113 6.86 0.00 13.05
N LEU A 114 7.24 1.00 12.27
CA LEU A 114 8.46 1.77 12.48
C LEU A 114 8.28 3.18 11.94
N GLU A 115 8.68 4.17 12.71
CA GLU A 115 8.69 5.58 12.34
C GLU A 115 10.12 6.10 12.51
N LEU A 116 10.75 6.50 11.41
CA LEU A 116 12.06 7.13 11.32
C LEU A 116 11.88 8.55 10.75
N PRO A 117 12.87 9.46 10.89
CA PRO A 117 12.72 10.87 10.50
C PRO A 117 12.24 11.13 9.06
N ASN A 118 12.50 10.21 8.14
CA ASN A 118 12.13 10.32 6.73
C ASN A 118 11.54 9.02 6.15
N LEU A 119 11.22 8.05 7.01
CA LEU A 119 10.71 6.75 6.59
C LEU A 119 9.70 6.23 7.60
N VAL A 120 8.50 5.92 7.11
CA VAL A 120 7.48 5.23 7.87
C VAL A 120 7.26 3.85 7.25
N LYS A 121 7.43 2.82 8.07
CA LYS A 121 7.04 1.45 7.72
C LYS A 121 5.72 1.12 8.39
N ALA A 122 4.75 0.71 7.60
CA ALA A 122 3.44 0.31 8.07
C ALA A 122 2.99 -1.00 7.43
N MET A 123 1.94 -1.60 7.98
CA MET A 123 1.30 -2.79 7.45
C MET A 123 -0.20 -2.54 7.29
N ILE A 124 -0.73 -2.84 6.11
CA ILE A 124 -2.16 -2.76 5.85
C ILE A 124 -2.79 -4.10 6.21
N THR A 125 -3.66 -4.12 7.22
CA THR A 125 -4.37 -5.31 7.71
C THR A 125 -5.87 -5.16 7.46
N GLU A 126 -6.62 -6.27 7.52
CA GLU A 126 -8.09 -6.21 7.46
C GLU A 126 -8.66 -5.37 8.61
N GLU A 127 -8.05 -5.47 9.79
CA GLU A 127 -8.45 -4.71 10.99
C GLU A 127 -8.17 -3.21 10.83
N SER A 128 -6.97 -2.83 10.37
CA SER A 128 -6.60 -1.41 10.19
C SER A 128 -7.49 -0.71 9.17
N VAL A 129 -7.82 -1.41 8.08
CA VAL A 129 -8.70 -0.88 7.02
C VAL A 129 -10.16 -0.81 7.50
N ASN A 130 -10.63 -1.80 8.26
CA ASN A 130 -11.98 -1.75 8.85
C ASN A 130 -12.14 -0.57 9.82
N ASN A 131 -11.11 -0.28 10.64
CA ASN A 131 -11.09 0.90 11.52
C ASN A 131 -11.18 2.21 10.71
N ALA A 132 -10.51 2.28 9.56
CA ALA A 132 -10.65 3.42 8.65
C ALA A 132 -12.09 3.56 8.12
N PHE A 133 -12.73 2.45 7.76
CA PHE A 133 -14.11 2.42 7.27
C PHE A 133 -15.13 2.81 8.34
N GLU A 134 -14.87 2.52 9.61
CA GLU A 134 -15.68 3.01 10.74
C GLU A 134 -15.60 4.52 10.90
N LYS A 135 -14.43 5.11 10.60
CA LYS A 135 -14.21 6.56 10.58
C LYS A 135 -14.76 7.25 9.31
N GLY A 136 -15.46 6.51 8.44
CA GLY A 136 -16.10 7.04 7.25
C GLY A 136 -15.19 7.20 6.02
N VAL A 137 -13.99 6.61 6.05
CA VAL A 137 -13.10 6.56 4.88
C VAL A 137 -13.61 5.48 3.93
N THR A 138 -13.56 5.70 2.61
CA THR A 138 -13.94 4.68 1.61
C THR A 138 -12.73 3.96 1.03
N SER A 139 -12.94 2.74 0.50
CA SER A 139 -11.87 2.01 -0.20
C SER A 139 -11.29 2.80 -1.37
N SER A 140 -12.13 3.52 -2.10
CA SER A 140 -11.73 4.36 -3.23
C SER A 140 -10.80 5.51 -2.83
N GLN A 141 -11.03 6.13 -1.68
CA GLN A 141 -10.17 7.19 -1.15
C GLN A 141 -8.79 6.66 -0.76
N ILE A 142 -8.73 5.52 -0.07
CA ILE A 142 -7.46 4.87 0.29
C ILE A 142 -6.68 4.54 -0.98
N ILE A 143 -7.31 3.89 -1.95
CA ILE A 143 -6.67 3.52 -3.22
C ILE A 143 -6.19 4.77 -3.96
N HIS A 144 -7.01 5.82 -4.02
CA HIS A 144 -6.64 7.08 -4.69
C HIS A 144 -5.39 7.72 -4.05
N PHE A 145 -5.35 7.80 -2.73
CA PHE A 145 -4.18 8.30 -2.00
C PHE A 145 -2.92 7.48 -2.29
N LEU A 146 -3.05 6.15 -2.25
CA LEU A 146 -1.95 5.23 -2.53
C LEU A 146 -1.44 5.38 -3.96
N THR A 147 -2.34 5.43 -4.95
CA THR A 147 -1.96 5.60 -6.38
C THR A 147 -1.33 6.95 -6.64
N SER A 148 -1.84 8.04 -6.04
CA SER A 148 -1.29 9.39 -6.23
C SER A 148 0.13 9.53 -5.68
N SER A 149 0.48 8.78 -4.65
CA SER A 149 1.77 8.87 -3.96
C SER A 149 2.71 7.70 -4.31
N PHE A 150 2.31 6.83 -5.25
CA PHE A 150 3.06 5.61 -5.55
C PHE A 150 4.26 5.89 -6.44
N TYR A 151 5.44 5.41 -6.02
CA TYR A 151 6.70 5.65 -6.74
C TYR A 151 6.71 5.09 -8.18
N LYS A 152 6.04 3.95 -8.44
CA LYS A 152 6.08 3.27 -9.75
C LYS A 152 4.84 3.50 -10.62
N GLY A 153 4.14 4.61 -10.45
CA GLY A 153 2.98 4.98 -11.26
C GLY A 153 1.70 4.22 -10.87
N GLU A 154 1.64 2.91 -11.10
CA GLU A 154 0.43 2.11 -10.86
C GLU A 154 0.56 1.17 -9.66
N LEU A 155 -0.40 1.27 -8.73
CA LEU A 155 -0.51 0.38 -7.58
C LEU A 155 -0.83 -1.05 -8.05
N PRO A 156 -0.17 -2.10 -7.50
CA PRO A 156 -0.50 -3.48 -7.83
C PRO A 156 -1.98 -3.81 -7.62
N VAL A 157 -2.62 -4.37 -8.66
CA VAL A 157 -4.06 -4.68 -8.68
C VAL A 157 -4.51 -5.55 -7.51
N THR A 158 -3.63 -6.42 -7.01
CA THR A 158 -3.89 -7.28 -5.84
C THR A 158 -4.20 -6.45 -4.60
N ILE A 159 -3.44 -5.36 -4.37
CA ILE A 159 -3.63 -4.51 -3.19
C ILE A 159 -4.94 -3.73 -3.32
N SER A 160 -5.19 -3.12 -4.47
CA SER A 160 -6.43 -2.38 -4.71
C SER A 160 -7.67 -3.27 -4.60
N ASN A 161 -7.60 -4.50 -5.13
CA ASN A 161 -8.71 -5.43 -5.07
C ASN A 161 -8.94 -5.92 -3.64
N GLN A 162 -7.87 -6.19 -2.89
CA GLN A 162 -8.01 -6.66 -1.52
C GLN A 162 -8.70 -5.62 -0.63
N ILE A 163 -8.35 -4.33 -0.76
CA ILE A 163 -8.99 -3.25 0.00
C ILE A 163 -10.49 -3.16 -0.33
N LYS A 164 -10.88 -3.31 -1.60
CA LYS A 164 -12.29 -3.36 -2.02
C LYS A 164 -13.02 -4.58 -1.46
N ILE A 165 -12.35 -5.74 -1.44
CA ILE A 165 -12.92 -6.97 -0.87
C ILE A 165 -13.17 -6.76 0.63
N TRP A 166 -12.26 -6.14 1.37
CA TRP A 166 -12.46 -5.83 2.79
C TRP A 166 -13.66 -4.91 3.02
N GLU A 167 -13.85 -3.88 2.20
CA GLU A 167 -15.03 -3.01 2.29
C GLU A 167 -16.33 -3.78 1.99
N ALA A 168 -16.33 -4.62 0.95
CA ALA A 168 -17.50 -5.42 0.58
C ALA A 168 -17.84 -6.47 1.65
N LYS A 169 -16.84 -7.08 2.30
CA LYS A 169 -17.03 -8.01 3.42
C LYS A 169 -17.74 -7.32 4.59
N ARG A 170 -17.37 -6.08 4.93
CA ARG A 170 -18.05 -5.29 5.95
C ARG A 170 -19.51 -5.05 5.57
N ASN A 171 -19.75 -4.68 4.32
CA ASN A 171 -21.09 -4.37 3.79
C ASN A 171 -21.92 -5.63 3.45
N ARG A 172 -21.45 -6.83 3.81
CA ARG A 172 -22.11 -8.10 3.46
C ARG A 172 -23.41 -8.33 4.23
N ILE A 173 -23.51 -7.82 5.46
CA ILE A 173 -24.70 -8.00 6.31
C ILE A 173 -25.59 -6.77 6.16
N GLN A 174 -26.73 -6.96 5.50
CA GLN A 174 -27.79 -5.97 5.44
C GLN A 174 -28.92 -6.37 6.38
N THR A 175 -29.16 -5.56 7.40
CA THR A 175 -30.30 -5.75 8.30
C THR A 175 -31.52 -5.05 7.74
N HIS A 176 -32.58 -5.80 7.50
CA HIS A 176 -33.87 -5.27 7.07
C HIS A 176 -34.90 -5.47 8.18
N PHE A 177 -35.58 -4.41 8.59
CA PHE A 177 -36.73 -4.53 9.48
C PHE A 177 -37.91 -5.11 8.70
N GLY A 178 -38.59 -6.11 9.25
CA GLY A 178 -39.72 -6.76 8.59
C GLY A 178 -40.51 -7.66 9.52
N TYR A 179 -41.70 -8.05 9.05
CA TYR A 179 -42.57 -9.00 9.74
C TYR A 179 -42.45 -10.38 9.09
N LEU A 180 -42.27 -11.39 9.94
CA LEU A 180 -42.19 -12.79 9.53
C LEU A 180 -43.59 -13.42 9.58
N TYR A 181 -44.05 -13.92 8.44
CA TYR A 181 -45.24 -14.76 8.35
C TYR A 181 -44.77 -16.21 8.12
N SER A 182 -45.07 -17.07 9.09
CA SER A 182 -44.74 -18.50 9.08
C SER A 182 -45.95 -19.33 9.52
N ASN A 183 -45.84 -20.66 9.47
CA ASN A 183 -46.86 -21.62 9.93
C ASN A 183 -48.17 -21.61 9.11
N PHE A 184 -48.08 -21.46 7.79
CA PHE A 184 -49.24 -21.65 6.91
C PHE A 184 -49.68 -23.12 6.91
N LEU A 185 -50.92 -23.36 7.36
CA LEU A 185 -51.54 -24.69 7.41
C LEU A 185 -51.61 -25.33 6.02
N ASN A 186 -52.11 -24.57 5.03
CA ASN A 186 -52.27 -25.04 3.66
C ASN A 186 -51.29 -24.36 2.70
N LEU A 187 -50.85 -25.10 1.68
CA LEU A 187 -50.05 -24.55 0.58
C LEU A 187 -50.82 -23.51 -0.25
N ILE A 188 -52.13 -23.71 -0.39
CA ILE A 188 -53.01 -22.82 -1.15
C ILE A 188 -53.08 -21.44 -0.49
N ASP A 189 -53.17 -21.39 0.84
CA ASP A 189 -53.25 -20.14 1.60
C ASP A 189 -51.93 -19.37 1.53
N PHE A 190 -50.80 -20.08 1.64
CA PHE A 190 -49.48 -19.52 1.40
C PHE A 190 -49.37 -18.92 -0.01
N GLN A 191 -49.80 -19.63 -1.06
CA GLN A 191 -49.73 -19.14 -2.44
C GLN A 191 -50.60 -17.89 -2.67
N LYS A 192 -51.80 -17.83 -2.08
CA LYS A 192 -52.67 -16.66 -2.14
C LYS A 192 -52.01 -15.44 -1.51
N VAL A 193 -51.46 -15.59 -0.30
CA VAL A 193 -50.77 -14.50 0.42
C VAL A 193 -49.50 -14.10 -0.31
N HIS A 194 -48.72 -15.06 -0.81
CA HIS A 194 -47.52 -14.80 -1.62
C HIS A 194 -47.86 -14.00 -2.88
N LYS A 195 -48.91 -14.38 -3.62
CA LYS A 195 -49.36 -13.66 -4.82
C LYS A 195 -49.78 -12.23 -4.50
N PHE A 196 -50.58 -12.04 -3.46
CA PHE A 196 -51.00 -10.71 -3.00
C PHE A 196 -49.79 -9.82 -2.63
N CYS A 197 -48.82 -10.39 -1.92
CA CYS A 197 -47.61 -9.66 -1.52
C CYS A 197 -46.69 -9.33 -2.71
N LEU A 198 -46.68 -10.20 -3.73
CA LEU A 198 -45.94 -9.99 -4.97
C LEU A 198 -46.57 -8.88 -5.82
N GLU A 199 -47.89 -8.81 -5.91
CA GLU A 199 -48.63 -7.74 -6.58
C GLU A 199 -48.40 -6.36 -5.92
N LYS A 200 -48.24 -6.32 -4.60
CA LYS A 200 -47.98 -5.09 -3.82
C LYS A 200 -46.49 -4.77 -3.64
N ASN A 201 -45.59 -5.61 -4.14
CA ASN A 201 -44.13 -5.49 -4.01
C ASN A 201 -43.64 -5.29 -2.57
N CYS A 202 -44.28 -5.98 -1.62
CA CYS A 202 -44.04 -5.82 -0.19
C CYS A 202 -43.13 -6.91 0.43
N ILE A 203 -42.67 -7.87 -0.38
CA ILE A 203 -41.81 -8.97 0.05
C ILE A 203 -40.36 -8.46 0.17
N ILE A 204 -39.72 -8.73 1.30
CA ILE A 204 -38.28 -8.57 1.52
C ILE A 204 -37.56 -9.85 1.10
N ASP A 205 -38.02 -10.99 1.62
CA ASP A 205 -37.48 -12.30 1.32
C ASP A 205 -38.55 -13.40 1.47
N LYS A 206 -38.32 -14.56 0.87
CA LYS A 206 -39.26 -15.69 0.88
C LYS A 206 -38.54 -17.03 0.88
N ASP A 207 -39.10 -18.00 1.61
CA ASP A 207 -38.71 -19.41 1.55
C ASP A 207 -39.96 -20.24 1.25
N ILE A 208 -40.00 -20.83 0.05
CA ILE A 208 -41.16 -21.59 -0.44
C ILE A 208 -41.26 -22.96 0.26
N GLU A 209 -40.12 -23.59 0.55
CA GLU A 209 -40.08 -24.92 1.16
C GLU A 209 -40.58 -24.87 2.60
N LYS A 210 -40.12 -23.86 3.36
CA LYS A 210 -40.55 -23.63 4.75
C LYS A 210 -41.85 -22.85 4.87
N ARG A 211 -42.40 -22.35 3.75
CA ARG A 211 -43.60 -21.50 3.70
C ARG A 211 -43.44 -20.26 4.59
N VAL A 212 -42.35 -19.53 4.38
CA VAL A 212 -42.01 -18.32 5.15
C VAL A 212 -41.98 -17.11 4.24
N LEU A 213 -42.58 -16.01 4.69
CA LEU A 213 -42.55 -14.72 4.01
C LEU A 213 -42.06 -13.64 4.96
N ILE A 214 -41.11 -12.83 4.51
CA ILE A 214 -40.66 -11.63 5.21
C ILE A 214 -41.23 -10.43 4.49
N ILE A 215 -41.97 -9.58 5.20
CA ILE A 215 -42.74 -8.47 4.64
C ILE A 215 -42.23 -7.14 5.21
N LYS A 216 -42.20 -6.11 4.37
CA LYS A 216 -41.87 -4.74 4.78
C LYS A 216 -42.84 -4.23 5.86
N PRO A 217 -42.36 -3.45 6.85
CA PRO A 217 -43.17 -2.99 7.97
C PRO A 217 -44.36 -2.13 7.54
N GLU A 218 -44.20 -1.35 6.46
CA GLU A 218 -45.23 -0.48 5.88
C GLU A 218 -46.51 -1.22 5.44
N PHE A 219 -46.37 -2.48 5.04
CA PHE A 219 -47.47 -3.26 4.45
C PHE A 219 -48.04 -4.31 5.40
N ASN A 220 -47.52 -4.39 6.63
CA ASN A 220 -47.91 -5.40 7.61
C ASN A 220 -49.41 -5.37 7.93
N GLU A 221 -49.99 -4.19 8.14
CA GLU A 221 -51.42 -4.07 8.46
C GLU A 221 -52.32 -4.54 7.32
N ILE A 222 -51.93 -4.26 6.08
CA ILE A 222 -52.68 -4.64 4.88
C ILE A 222 -52.64 -6.15 4.70
N VAL A 223 -51.46 -6.75 4.84
CA VAL A 223 -51.29 -8.20 4.71
C VAL A 223 -51.96 -8.93 5.86
N LYS A 224 -51.89 -8.43 7.09
CA LYS A 224 -52.58 -9.00 8.24
C LYS A 224 -54.10 -9.07 8.02
N LYS A 225 -54.71 -7.97 7.56
CA LYS A 225 -56.15 -7.95 7.21
C LYS A 225 -56.50 -8.96 6.11
N TYR A 226 -55.62 -9.11 5.11
CA TYR A 226 -55.81 -10.08 4.04
C TYR A 226 -55.73 -11.53 4.55
N VAL A 227 -54.75 -11.84 5.40
CA VAL A 227 -54.61 -13.17 6.03
C VAL A 227 -55.82 -13.51 6.92
N GLU A 228 -56.30 -12.56 7.72
CA GLU A 228 -57.52 -12.74 8.53
C GLU A 228 -58.77 -13.01 7.67
N THR A 229 -58.82 -12.44 6.46
CA THR A 229 -59.93 -12.68 5.51
C THR A 229 -59.88 -14.09 4.95
N ILE A 230 -58.68 -14.61 4.66
CA ILE A 230 -58.49 -15.98 4.18
C ILE A 230 -58.84 -17.01 5.26
N LEU A 231 -58.45 -16.77 6.51
CA LEU A 231 -58.72 -17.67 7.64
C LEU A 231 -60.22 -17.75 8.02
N LYS A 232 -61.02 -16.75 7.64
CA LYS A 232 -62.47 -16.70 7.90
C LYS A 232 -63.32 -17.33 6.80
N GLN A 233 -62.72 -17.75 5.69
CA GLN A 233 -63.43 -18.50 4.65
C GLN A 233 -63.52 -19.98 5.08
N PRO A 234 -64.74 -20.56 5.16
CA PRO A 234 -64.93 -21.94 5.59
C PRO A 234 -64.35 -22.96 4.60
#